data_AF-A0A2E2EFF6-F1
#
_entry.id   AF-A0A2E2EFF6-F1
#
_cell.length_a   1.000
_cell.length_b   1.000
_cell.length_c   1.000
_cell.angle_alpha   90.00
_cell.angle_beta   90.00
_cell.angle_gamma   90.00
#
_symmetry.space_group_name_H-M   'P 1'
#
loop_
_entity.id
_entity.type
_entity.pdbx_description
1 polymer ?
#
loop_
_entity_poly.entity_id
_entity_poly.type
_entity_poly.pdbx_seq_one_letter_code
_entity_poly.pdbx_strand_id
1 'polypeptide(L)'
;MIKISPKMEQEMIDQSFSEHTSVKSKVVEDILDCNSKDESGLNDFQKLPTSDLIAIPRVGINRYRLPIELKNKFGVVRSHDCEASMFVNLDANKNGVSMSRLCTILQAVAATEALDANFFKNVLRRYRIELADEADNKLIESAYLKINFNYPVKQKSLKSDNWGWQYYPVALKAVETKDKGFEYFITLTYEYSSTCPCSLSMAKQYEQEYAQGKTTEGVGIGVPHSQRSKLTCTVKIEDGKDFYIEDLILLLKMAIPTETQSLVKRVDEQAFAILNGTHP
;
A
#
# COMPACT_ATOMS: atom_id res chain seq x y z
N MET A 1 -27.47 17.86 38.06
CA MET A 1 -26.54 18.96 37.70
C MET A 1 -25.18 18.63 38.27
N ILE A 2 -24.25 18.16 37.44
CA ILE A 2 -22.87 17.92 37.84
C ILE A 2 -22.19 19.29 37.90
N LYS A 3 -21.83 19.77 39.09
CA LYS A 3 -21.05 21.00 39.23
C LYS A 3 -19.60 20.69 38.86
N ILE A 4 -19.17 21.21 37.71
CA ILE A 4 -17.80 21.15 37.23
C ILE A 4 -16.94 21.99 38.19
N SER A 5 -15.75 21.50 38.54
CA SER A 5 -14.84 22.22 39.44
C SER A 5 -14.22 23.43 38.72
N PRO A 6 -13.98 24.56 39.41
CA PRO A 6 -13.42 25.77 38.79
C PRO A 6 -12.01 25.59 38.18
N LYS A 7 -11.32 24.50 38.53
CA LYS A 7 -10.03 24.12 37.94
C LYS A 7 -10.18 23.44 36.58
N MET A 8 -11.30 22.74 36.33
CA MET A 8 -11.62 22.15 35.03
C MET A 8 -12.04 23.22 34.00
N GLU A 9 -12.71 24.29 34.42
CA GLU A 9 -13.06 25.40 33.50
C GLU A 9 -11.81 26.10 32.92
N GLN A 10 -10.70 26.14 33.67
CA GLN A 10 -9.44 26.75 33.20
C GLN A 10 -8.62 25.87 32.25
N GLU A 11 -8.93 24.57 32.15
CA GLU A 11 -8.28 23.61 31.24
C GLU A 11 -9.14 23.29 30.00
N MET A 12 -10.34 23.87 29.90
CA MET A 12 -11.24 23.69 28.77
C MET A 12 -10.94 24.73 27.69
N ILE A 13 -10.66 24.25 26.48
CA ILE A 13 -10.65 25.11 25.29
C ILE A 13 -12.12 25.39 24.96
N ASP A 14 -12.56 26.63 25.18
CA ASP A 14 -13.90 27.05 24.79
C ASP A 14 -14.02 27.05 23.25
N GLN A 15 -15.05 26.39 22.74
CA GLN A 15 -15.40 26.31 21.32
C GLN A 15 -16.83 26.80 21.17
N SER A 16 -17.07 28.06 21.55
CA SER A 16 -18.41 28.63 21.49
C SER A 16 -18.83 28.85 20.03
N PHE A 17 -20.05 28.42 19.69
CA PHE A 17 -20.62 28.58 18.35
C PHE A 17 -20.61 30.05 17.90
N SER A 18 -20.87 30.98 18.83
CA SER A 18 -20.89 32.43 18.62
C SER A 18 -19.53 33.03 18.22
N GLU A 19 -18.42 32.56 18.82
CA GLU A 19 -17.07 33.03 18.48
C GLU A 19 -16.64 32.55 17.09
N HIS A 20 -17.07 31.36 16.68
CA HIS A 20 -16.73 30.83 15.35
C HIS A 20 -17.60 31.41 14.21
N THR A 21 -18.86 31.77 14.46
CA THR A 21 -19.72 32.40 13.44
C THR A 21 -19.35 33.85 13.10
N SER A 22 -18.64 34.55 13.97
CA SER A 22 -18.19 35.94 13.73
C SER A 22 -16.88 36.01 12.94
N VAL A 23 -16.20 34.89 12.74
CA VAL A 23 -15.08 34.76 11.80
C VAL A 23 -15.65 34.74 10.38
N LYS A 24 -15.82 35.93 9.79
CA LYS A 24 -16.08 36.06 8.36
C LYS A 24 -14.90 35.48 7.60
N SER A 25 -15.03 34.26 7.13
CA SER A 25 -14.11 33.71 6.17
C SER A 25 -14.36 34.41 4.83
N LYS A 26 -13.33 35.04 4.28
CA LYS A 26 -13.35 35.66 2.94
C LYS A 26 -13.86 34.68 1.87
N VAL A 27 -13.62 33.38 2.08
CA VAL A 27 -14.12 32.27 1.26
C VAL A 27 -15.64 32.25 1.16
N VAL A 28 -16.40 32.69 2.19
CA VAL A 28 -17.87 32.68 2.14
C VAL A 28 -18.42 33.78 1.22
N GLU A 29 -17.79 34.95 1.22
CA GLU A 29 -18.14 36.04 0.30
C GLU A 29 -17.76 35.66 -1.15
N ASP A 30 -16.57 35.08 -1.35
CA ASP A 30 -16.14 34.55 -2.65
C ASP A 30 -17.04 33.39 -3.15
N ILE A 31 -17.58 32.57 -2.24
CA ILE A 31 -18.52 31.47 -2.57
C ILE A 31 -19.81 32.00 -3.18
N LEU A 32 -20.32 33.10 -2.64
CA LEU A 32 -21.58 33.70 -3.03
C LEU A 32 -21.44 34.55 -4.30
N ASP A 33 -20.30 35.23 -4.48
CA ASP A 33 -20.03 36.16 -5.59
C ASP A 33 -18.83 35.72 -6.47
N CYS A 34 -18.81 34.44 -6.88
CA CYS A 34 -17.72 33.92 -7.70
C CYS A 34 -17.75 34.51 -9.14
N ASN A 35 -16.72 35.30 -9.46
CA ASN A 35 -16.56 35.91 -10.80
C ASN A 35 -15.98 34.93 -11.84
N SER A 36 -15.48 33.77 -11.41
CA SER A 36 -14.90 32.74 -12.29
C SER A 36 -15.92 31.64 -12.54
N LYS A 37 -16.25 31.41 -13.81
CA LYS A 37 -17.17 30.34 -14.23
C LYS A 37 -16.51 29.42 -15.25
N ASP A 38 -16.87 28.15 -15.21
CA ASP A 38 -16.49 27.18 -16.23
C ASP A 38 -17.36 27.31 -17.51
N GLU A 39 -17.07 26.49 -18.51
CA GLU A 39 -17.80 26.48 -19.79
C GLU A 39 -19.29 26.11 -19.64
N SER A 40 -19.65 25.44 -18.54
CA SER A 40 -21.04 25.09 -18.21
C SER A 40 -21.77 26.20 -17.42
N GLY A 41 -21.06 27.27 -17.05
CA GLY A 41 -21.58 28.39 -16.28
C GLY A 41 -21.58 28.15 -14.76
N LEU A 42 -20.94 27.09 -14.27
CA LEU A 42 -20.77 26.79 -12.84
C LEU A 42 -19.56 27.53 -12.28
N ASN A 43 -19.61 27.89 -11.01
CA ASN A 43 -18.53 28.62 -10.34
C ASN A 43 -17.24 27.78 -10.25
N ASP A 44 -16.11 28.33 -10.71
CA ASP A 44 -14.79 27.68 -10.73
C ASP A 44 -13.83 28.37 -9.76
N PHE A 45 -13.82 27.86 -8.52
CA PHE A 45 -12.98 28.34 -7.42
C PHE A 45 -11.50 27.98 -7.58
N GLN A 46 -11.18 26.99 -8.40
CA GLN A 46 -9.79 26.52 -8.55
C GLN A 46 -8.92 27.59 -9.23
N LYS A 47 -9.53 28.40 -10.08
CA LYS A 47 -8.89 29.51 -10.82
C LYS A 47 -8.82 30.83 -10.03
N LEU A 48 -9.47 30.93 -8.88
CA LEU A 48 -9.37 32.14 -8.07
C LEU A 48 -7.97 32.25 -7.44
N PRO A 49 -7.40 33.46 -7.30
CA PRO A 49 -6.16 33.65 -6.55
C PRO A 49 -6.42 33.48 -5.05
N THR A 50 -5.52 32.81 -4.33
CA THR A 50 -5.59 32.67 -2.86
C THR A 50 -4.55 33.50 -2.14
N SER A 51 -4.97 34.11 -1.03
CA SER A 51 -4.14 34.96 -0.15
C SER A 51 -3.47 34.20 0.99
N ASP A 52 -3.91 32.99 1.28
CA ASP A 52 -3.45 32.21 2.44
C ASP A 52 -2.06 31.60 2.21
N LEU A 53 -1.66 31.42 0.95
CA LEU A 53 -0.31 31.00 0.52
C LEU A 53 0.21 29.74 1.23
N ILE A 54 -0.66 28.75 1.46
CA ILE A 54 -0.31 27.47 2.09
C ILE A 54 -0.23 26.38 1.02
N ALA A 55 0.95 25.77 0.85
CA ALA A 55 1.11 24.63 -0.05
C ALA A 55 0.53 23.36 0.57
N ILE A 56 -0.14 22.52 -0.24
CA ILE A 56 -0.65 21.22 0.18
C ILE A 56 0.31 20.13 -0.32
N PRO A 57 1.01 19.40 0.57
CA PRO A 57 2.01 18.42 0.16
C PRO A 57 1.44 17.27 -0.68
N ARG A 58 0.20 16.84 -0.38
CA ARG A 58 -0.51 15.78 -1.10
C ARG A 58 -2.01 16.03 -1.12
N VAL A 59 -2.55 16.14 -2.32
CA VAL A 59 -3.97 16.21 -2.61
C VAL A 59 -4.29 15.23 -3.74
N GLY A 60 -5.41 14.51 -3.65
CA GLY A 60 -5.75 13.50 -4.65
C GLY A 60 -6.84 12.54 -4.20
N ILE A 61 -6.87 11.37 -4.84
CA ILE A 61 -7.89 10.34 -4.65
C ILE A 61 -7.26 9.08 -4.07
N ASN A 62 -7.96 8.46 -3.13
CA ASN A 62 -7.55 7.19 -2.53
C ASN A 62 -8.57 6.08 -2.81
N ARG A 63 -8.08 4.84 -2.94
CA ARG A 63 -8.89 3.62 -3.13
C ARG A 63 -9.81 3.67 -4.36
N TYR A 64 -9.33 4.26 -5.44
CA TYR A 64 -10.00 4.20 -6.74
C TYR A 64 -9.82 2.79 -7.34
N ARG A 65 -10.91 2.09 -7.61
CA ARG A 65 -10.86 0.69 -8.05
C ARG A 65 -10.97 0.58 -9.56
N LEU A 66 -10.06 -0.15 -10.18
CA LEU A 66 -10.06 -0.39 -11.63
C LEU A 66 -9.34 -1.72 -11.98
N PRO A 67 -9.76 -2.41 -13.05
CA PRO A 67 -8.99 -3.51 -13.59
C PRO A 67 -7.75 -2.99 -14.32
N ILE A 68 -6.60 -3.62 -14.12
CA ILE A 68 -5.37 -3.32 -14.88
C ILE A 68 -4.70 -4.62 -15.30
N GLU A 69 -4.26 -4.69 -16.55
CA GLU A 69 -3.49 -5.82 -17.05
C GLU A 69 -2.04 -5.76 -16.56
N LEU A 70 -1.49 -6.88 -16.12
CA LEU A 70 -0.07 -7.02 -15.78
C LEU A 70 0.53 -8.20 -16.53
N LYS A 71 1.71 -8.01 -17.12
CA LYS A 71 2.51 -9.07 -17.73
C LYS A 71 3.52 -9.59 -16.73
N ASN A 72 3.47 -10.89 -16.46
CA ASN A 72 4.39 -11.51 -15.52
C ASN A 72 5.76 -11.82 -16.14
N LYS A 73 6.71 -12.26 -15.29
CA LYS A 73 8.07 -12.65 -15.72
C LYS A 73 8.09 -13.71 -16.83
N PHE A 74 7.07 -14.56 -16.90
CA PHE A 74 6.95 -15.65 -17.87
C PHE A 74 6.18 -15.24 -19.15
N GLY A 75 5.84 -13.96 -19.28
CA GLY A 75 5.14 -13.41 -20.44
C GLY A 75 3.62 -13.60 -20.45
N VAL A 76 3.03 -14.13 -19.38
CA VAL A 76 1.58 -14.30 -19.24
C VAL A 76 0.97 -12.98 -18.77
N VAL A 77 -0.04 -12.50 -19.50
CA VAL A 77 -0.82 -11.31 -19.14
C VAL A 77 -2.06 -11.71 -18.37
N ARG A 78 -2.38 -10.97 -17.29
CA ARG A 78 -3.60 -11.14 -16.50
C ARG A 78 -4.17 -9.80 -16.10
N SER A 79 -5.50 -9.68 -16.13
CA SER A 79 -6.21 -8.56 -15.53
C SER A 79 -6.32 -8.76 -14.01
N HIS A 80 -5.95 -7.74 -13.24
CA HIS A 80 -6.07 -7.71 -11.79
C HIS A 80 -7.07 -6.64 -11.37
N ASP A 81 -7.87 -6.96 -10.35
CA ASP A 81 -8.67 -5.98 -9.64
C ASP A 81 -7.76 -5.17 -8.69
N CYS A 82 -7.59 -3.89 -9.00
CA CYS A 82 -6.60 -3.03 -8.35
C CYS A 82 -7.27 -1.88 -7.59
N GLU A 83 -6.69 -1.50 -6.45
CA GLU A 83 -6.99 -0.24 -5.75
C GLU A 83 -5.83 0.76 -5.95
N ALA A 84 -6.12 1.86 -6.65
CA ALA A 84 -5.20 2.96 -6.91
C ALA A 84 -5.37 4.11 -5.92
N SER A 85 -4.24 4.64 -5.45
CA SER A 85 -4.13 5.88 -4.69
C SER A 85 -3.22 6.83 -5.46
N MET A 86 -3.72 8.00 -5.80
CA MET A 86 -3.07 8.95 -6.70
C MET A 86 -3.09 10.34 -6.08
N PHE A 87 -1.92 10.98 -6.02
CA PHE A 87 -1.75 12.27 -5.37
C PHE A 87 -0.78 13.16 -6.14
N VAL A 88 -0.93 14.45 -5.98
CA VAL A 88 -0.02 15.50 -6.44
C VAL A 88 0.21 16.51 -5.32
N ASN A 89 1.28 17.31 -5.39
CA ASN A 89 1.36 18.51 -4.56
C ASN A 89 0.54 19.64 -5.17
N LEU A 90 0.08 20.54 -4.30
CA LEU A 90 -0.52 21.81 -4.68
C LEU A 90 0.38 22.94 -4.19
N ASP A 91 0.74 23.83 -5.12
CA ASP A 91 1.53 25.01 -4.79
C ASP A 91 0.70 25.99 -3.94
N ALA A 92 1.38 26.78 -3.11
CA ALA A 92 0.78 27.72 -2.17
C ALA A 92 -0.16 28.76 -2.82
N ASN A 93 0.09 29.08 -4.08
CA ASN A 93 -0.67 30.06 -4.86
C ASN A 93 -1.91 29.47 -5.56
N LYS A 94 -2.23 28.19 -5.32
CA LYS A 94 -3.34 27.48 -5.99
C LYS A 94 -4.42 27.06 -5.01
N ASN A 95 -5.67 27.14 -5.47
CA ASN A 95 -6.85 26.79 -4.66
C ASN A 95 -7.29 25.34 -4.78
N GLY A 96 -6.88 24.62 -5.82
CA GLY A 96 -7.27 23.23 -5.97
C GLY A 96 -6.66 22.54 -7.16
N VAL A 97 -7.04 21.28 -7.34
CA VAL A 97 -6.66 20.46 -8.48
C VAL A 97 -7.86 19.70 -8.99
N SER A 98 -7.91 19.46 -10.30
CA SER A 98 -8.98 18.67 -10.90
C SER A 98 -8.82 17.18 -10.53
N MET A 99 -9.59 16.74 -9.52
CA MET A 99 -9.56 15.37 -9.02
C MET A 99 -9.99 14.35 -10.08
N SER A 100 -11.00 14.67 -10.90
CA SER A 100 -11.50 13.79 -11.96
C SER A 100 -10.46 13.54 -13.05
N ARG A 101 -9.55 14.49 -13.31
CA ARG A 101 -8.43 14.30 -14.25
C ARG A 101 -7.48 13.19 -13.82
N LEU A 102 -7.23 13.03 -12.52
CA LEU A 102 -6.40 11.92 -12.03
C LEU A 102 -6.99 10.56 -12.45
N CYS A 103 -8.29 10.34 -12.21
CA CYS A 103 -8.96 9.09 -12.57
C CYS A 103 -9.04 8.87 -14.09
N THR A 104 -9.31 9.92 -14.87
CA THR A 104 -9.46 9.80 -16.33
C THR A 104 -8.13 9.51 -17.02
N ILE A 105 -7.03 10.16 -16.58
CA ILE A 105 -5.68 9.86 -17.05
C ILE A 105 -5.32 8.41 -16.73
N LEU A 106 -5.53 7.96 -15.49
CA LEU A 106 -5.22 6.58 -15.10
C LEU A 106 -6.01 5.55 -15.93
N GLN A 107 -7.32 5.77 -16.11
CA GLN A 107 -8.15 4.90 -16.93
C GLN A 107 -7.70 4.86 -18.39
N ALA A 108 -7.38 6.02 -18.98
CA ALA A 108 -6.94 6.10 -20.36
C ALA A 108 -5.63 5.34 -20.59
N VAL A 109 -4.67 5.43 -19.67
CA VAL A 109 -3.41 4.68 -19.77
C VAL A 109 -3.64 3.18 -19.51
N ALA A 110 -4.43 2.82 -18.49
CA ALA A 110 -4.74 1.42 -18.17
C ALA A 110 -5.52 0.70 -19.27
N ALA A 111 -6.21 1.43 -20.16
CA ALA A 111 -6.90 0.85 -21.30
C ALA A 111 -5.95 0.42 -22.44
N THR A 112 -4.72 0.96 -22.49
CA THR A 112 -3.79 0.75 -23.61
C THR A 112 -2.46 0.14 -23.21
N GLU A 113 -2.08 0.23 -21.93
CA GLU A 113 -0.78 -0.19 -21.43
C GLU A 113 -0.91 -1.20 -20.29
N ALA A 114 -0.03 -2.19 -20.26
CA ALA A 114 0.10 -3.10 -19.14
C ALA A 114 0.90 -2.47 -18.00
N LEU A 115 0.63 -2.91 -16.78
CA LEU A 115 1.24 -2.43 -15.56
C LEU A 115 2.72 -2.82 -15.48
N ASP A 116 3.60 -1.86 -15.78
CA ASP A 116 5.06 -1.95 -15.64
C ASP A 116 5.63 -0.60 -15.19
N ALA A 117 6.96 -0.45 -15.12
CA ALA A 117 7.58 0.81 -14.73
C ALA A 117 7.27 1.97 -15.71
N ASN A 118 7.13 1.69 -17.02
CA ASN A 118 6.83 2.69 -18.04
C ASN A 118 5.40 3.21 -17.94
N PHE A 119 4.45 2.34 -17.59
CA PHE A 119 3.08 2.72 -17.24
C PHE A 119 3.08 3.80 -16.16
N PHE A 120 3.83 3.58 -15.06
CA PHE A 120 3.93 4.57 -13.99
C PHE A 120 4.60 5.87 -14.47
N LYS A 121 5.70 5.79 -15.23
CA LYS A 121 6.34 6.98 -15.81
C LYS A 121 5.36 7.78 -16.67
N ASN A 122 4.58 7.11 -17.52
CA ASN A 122 3.63 7.78 -18.38
C ASN A 122 2.52 8.46 -17.58
N VAL A 123 1.90 7.73 -16.62
CA VAL A 123 0.84 8.29 -15.78
C VAL A 123 1.34 9.48 -14.96
N LEU A 124 2.49 9.36 -14.28
CA LEU A 124 3.03 10.45 -13.47
C LEU A 124 3.42 11.66 -14.32
N ARG A 125 4.04 11.46 -15.48
CA ARG A 125 4.32 12.55 -16.44
C ARG A 125 3.04 13.26 -16.87
N ARG A 126 1.99 12.51 -17.21
CA ARG A 126 0.68 13.07 -17.57
C ARG A 126 0.06 13.83 -16.41
N TYR A 127 0.15 13.30 -15.18
CA TYR A 127 -0.29 14.05 -13.99
C TYR A 127 0.46 15.38 -13.85
N ARG A 128 1.77 15.40 -14.11
CA ARG A 128 2.55 16.63 -13.98
C ARG A 128 2.23 17.69 -15.02
N ILE A 129 1.82 17.28 -16.21
CA ILE A 129 1.52 18.15 -17.35
C ILE A 129 0.04 18.55 -17.39
N GLU A 130 -0.88 17.59 -17.34
CA GLU A 130 -2.32 17.81 -17.61
C GLU A 130 -3.10 18.35 -16.40
N LEU A 131 -2.53 18.26 -15.19
CA LEU A 131 -3.06 18.93 -13.99
C LEU A 131 -2.37 20.27 -13.72
N ALA A 132 -1.38 20.66 -14.53
CA ALA A 132 -0.89 22.03 -14.48
C ALA A 132 -2.00 22.97 -14.97
N ASP A 133 -2.19 24.07 -14.25
CA ASP A 133 -3.11 25.12 -14.70
C ASP A 133 -2.50 25.83 -15.91
N GLU A 134 -3.32 26.06 -16.92
CA GLU A 134 -2.92 26.71 -18.17
C GLU A 134 -2.37 28.13 -17.95
N ALA A 135 -2.80 28.80 -16.87
CA ALA A 135 -2.40 30.17 -16.56
C ALA A 135 -0.91 30.30 -16.18
N ASP A 136 -0.36 29.33 -15.45
CA ASP A 136 1.00 29.41 -14.89
C ASP A 136 2.02 28.59 -15.69
N ASN A 137 1.59 27.69 -16.58
CA ASN A 137 2.44 26.77 -17.37
C ASN A 137 3.50 26.01 -16.55
N LYS A 138 3.34 25.94 -15.23
CA LYS A 138 4.27 25.31 -14.31
C LYS A 138 3.81 23.89 -14.05
N LEU A 139 4.67 22.93 -14.38
CA LEU A 139 4.45 21.52 -14.07
C LEU A 139 4.24 21.33 -12.58
N ILE A 140 3.36 20.40 -12.22
CA ILE A 140 3.26 19.92 -10.85
C ILE A 140 4.63 19.34 -10.43
N GLU A 141 5.12 19.75 -9.26
CA GLU A 141 6.48 19.45 -8.82
C GLU A 141 6.64 18.00 -8.36
N SER A 142 5.57 17.39 -7.85
CA SER A 142 5.56 16.02 -7.37
C SER A 142 4.24 15.30 -7.64
N ALA A 143 4.35 14.07 -8.14
CA ALA A 143 3.23 13.18 -8.40
C ALA A 143 3.49 11.80 -7.80
N TYR A 144 2.43 11.16 -7.33
CA TYR A 144 2.47 9.90 -6.60
C TYR A 144 1.37 8.98 -7.13
N LEU A 145 1.72 7.73 -7.42
CA LEU A 145 0.74 6.70 -7.77
C LEU A 145 1.12 5.40 -7.04
N LYS A 146 0.14 4.84 -6.33
CA LYS A 146 0.26 3.53 -5.66
C LYS A 146 -0.88 2.65 -6.15
N ILE A 147 -0.56 1.45 -6.60
CA ILE A 147 -1.53 0.46 -7.07
C ILE A 147 -1.38 -0.79 -6.19
N ASN A 148 -2.45 -1.17 -5.50
CA ASN A 148 -2.51 -2.35 -4.65
C ASN A 148 -3.36 -3.43 -5.32
N PHE A 149 -2.93 -4.69 -5.27
CA PHE A 149 -3.66 -5.84 -5.79
C PHE A 149 -3.15 -7.13 -5.17
N ASN A 150 -3.91 -8.22 -5.32
CA ASN A 150 -3.46 -9.55 -4.93
C ASN A 150 -2.88 -10.27 -6.15
N TYR A 151 -1.58 -10.56 -6.11
CA TYR A 151 -0.85 -11.20 -7.19
C TYR A 151 -0.89 -12.73 -7.07
N PRO A 152 -1.50 -13.46 -8.03
CA PRO A 152 -1.60 -14.91 -8.00
C PRO A 152 -0.37 -15.58 -8.62
N VAL A 153 0.20 -16.55 -7.92
CA VAL A 153 1.26 -17.42 -8.44
C VAL A 153 0.86 -18.88 -8.24
N LYS A 154 1.20 -19.72 -9.23
CA LYS A 154 1.06 -21.17 -9.06
C LYS A 154 2.14 -21.68 -8.11
N GLN A 155 1.73 -22.30 -7.02
CA GLN A 155 2.61 -22.87 -6.01
C GLN A 155 2.48 -24.39 -6.07
N LYS A 156 3.59 -25.09 -6.34
CA LYS A 156 3.65 -26.56 -6.21
C LYS A 156 3.67 -26.93 -4.72
N SER A 157 2.96 -28.00 -4.35
CA SER A 157 3.05 -28.59 -3.02
C SER A 157 4.47 -29.13 -2.75
N LEU A 158 4.89 -29.20 -1.49
CA LEU A 158 6.27 -29.51 -1.11
C LEU A 158 6.78 -30.89 -1.57
N LYS A 159 5.93 -31.92 -1.54
CA LYS A 159 6.30 -33.30 -1.92
C LYS A 159 5.40 -33.89 -2.98
N SER A 160 4.09 -33.66 -2.93
CA SER A 160 3.16 -34.19 -3.93
C SER A 160 3.21 -33.40 -5.24
N ASP A 161 2.68 -33.98 -6.32
CA ASP A 161 2.57 -33.30 -7.62
C ASP A 161 1.35 -32.36 -7.73
N ASN A 162 0.69 -32.09 -6.61
CA ASN A 162 -0.37 -31.11 -6.52
C ASN A 162 0.17 -29.68 -6.66
N TRP A 163 -0.71 -28.75 -7.03
CA TRP A 163 -0.42 -27.31 -7.04
C TRP A 163 -1.68 -26.51 -6.73
N GLY A 164 -1.50 -25.31 -6.17
CA GLY A 164 -2.57 -24.37 -5.87
C GLY A 164 -2.22 -22.93 -6.27
N TRP A 165 -3.21 -22.05 -6.16
CA TRP A 165 -3.00 -20.61 -6.34
C TRP A 165 -2.66 -19.98 -5.00
N GLN A 166 -1.46 -19.39 -4.92
CA GLN A 166 -1.05 -18.56 -3.81
C GLN A 166 -1.21 -17.09 -4.20
N TYR A 167 -1.84 -16.30 -3.34
CA TYR A 167 -2.03 -14.87 -3.57
C TYR A 167 -1.13 -14.06 -2.64
N TYR A 168 -0.41 -13.11 -3.23
CA TYR A 168 0.44 -12.19 -2.48
C TYR A 168 -0.14 -10.77 -2.57
N PRO A 169 -0.44 -10.13 -1.44
CA PRO A 169 -0.74 -8.70 -1.45
C PRO A 169 0.49 -7.92 -1.91
N VAL A 170 0.34 -7.21 -3.04
CA VAL A 170 1.39 -6.40 -3.67
C VAL A 170 0.94 -4.95 -3.70
N ALA A 171 1.88 -4.05 -3.48
CA ALA A 171 1.75 -2.64 -3.80
C ALA A 171 2.89 -2.19 -4.71
N LEU A 172 2.54 -1.71 -5.89
CA LEU A 172 3.46 -1.05 -6.81
C LEU A 172 3.31 0.46 -6.59
N LYS A 173 4.41 1.13 -6.25
CA LYS A 173 4.41 2.56 -5.93
C LYS A 173 5.42 3.27 -6.80
N ALA A 174 4.99 4.34 -7.44
CA ALA A 174 5.88 5.28 -8.10
C ALA A 174 5.72 6.68 -7.51
N VAL A 175 6.83 7.40 -7.47
CA VAL A 175 6.90 8.81 -7.09
C VAL A 175 7.79 9.51 -8.10
N GLU A 176 7.36 10.66 -8.58
CA GLU A 176 8.20 11.51 -9.40
C GLU A 176 8.23 12.89 -8.75
N THR A 177 9.42 13.36 -8.38
CA THR A 177 9.62 14.72 -7.85
C THR A 177 10.65 15.47 -8.67
N LYS A 178 10.57 16.81 -8.64
CA LYS A 178 11.56 17.69 -9.27
C LYS A 178 13.00 17.39 -8.84
N ASP A 179 13.22 17.10 -7.56
CA ASP A 179 14.57 16.93 -7.01
C ASP A 179 15.14 15.52 -7.18
N LYS A 180 14.30 14.48 -7.08
CA LYS A 180 14.74 13.08 -7.07
C LYS A 180 14.47 12.34 -8.39
N GLY A 181 13.69 12.95 -9.27
CA GLY A 181 13.21 12.27 -10.48
C GLY A 181 12.24 11.14 -10.14
N PHE A 182 12.17 10.17 -11.06
CA PHE A 182 11.29 9.01 -10.95
C PHE A 182 11.87 7.93 -10.03
N GLU A 183 11.10 7.48 -9.06
CA GLU A 183 11.40 6.36 -8.17
C GLU A 183 10.27 5.33 -8.22
N TYR A 184 10.63 4.06 -8.38
CA TYR A 184 9.69 2.95 -8.43
C TYR A 184 9.98 1.92 -7.35
N PHE A 185 8.94 1.43 -6.69
CA PHE A 185 9.02 0.52 -5.57
C PHE A 185 8.02 -0.63 -5.72
N ILE A 186 8.46 -1.82 -5.34
CA ILE A 186 7.62 -3.00 -5.19
C ILE A 186 7.56 -3.34 -3.71
N THR A 187 6.35 -3.40 -3.17
CA THR A 187 6.09 -3.92 -1.82
C THR A 187 5.32 -5.23 -1.93
N LEU A 188 5.78 -6.26 -1.24
CA LEU A 188 5.18 -7.59 -1.18
C LEU A 188 4.92 -7.98 0.27
N THR A 189 3.70 -8.45 0.55
CA THR A 189 3.39 -9.13 1.82
C THR A 189 3.51 -10.64 1.63
N TYR A 190 4.38 -11.27 2.42
CA TYR A 190 4.68 -12.70 2.37
C TYR A 190 4.22 -13.37 3.66
N GLU A 191 3.36 -14.38 3.55
CA GLU A 191 2.84 -15.15 4.68
C GLU A 191 3.62 -16.45 4.87
N TYR A 192 4.06 -16.70 6.10
CA TYR A 192 4.88 -17.87 6.43
C TYR A 192 4.56 -18.40 7.83
N SER A 193 5.07 -19.58 8.14
CA SER A 193 5.02 -20.17 9.48
C SER A 193 6.34 -19.93 10.21
N SER A 194 6.25 -19.44 11.45
CA SER A 194 7.40 -19.24 12.33
C SER A 194 7.26 -20.10 13.56
N THR A 195 8.31 -20.85 13.93
CA THR A 195 8.33 -21.73 15.11
C THR A 195 9.26 -21.14 16.16
N CYS A 196 8.81 -20.93 17.39
CA CYS A 196 9.68 -20.31 18.38
C CYS A 196 10.87 -21.22 18.75
N PRO A 197 12.14 -20.79 18.55
CA PRO A 197 13.29 -21.62 18.86
C PRO A 197 13.38 -21.98 20.35
N CYS A 198 12.93 -21.09 21.24
CA CYS A 198 12.87 -21.38 22.68
C CYS A 198 11.82 -22.43 23.01
N SER A 199 10.65 -22.39 22.36
CA SER A 199 9.61 -23.40 22.57
C SER A 199 10.07 -24.77 22.04
N LEU A 200 10.76 -24.79 20.89
CA LEU A 200 11.36 -26.00 20.33
C LEU A 200 12.43 -26.59 21.25
N SER A 201 13.33 -25.77 21.81
CA SER A 201 14.35 -26.26 22.73
C SER A 201 13.75 -26.84 24.02
N MET A 202 12.74 -26.18 24.60
CA MET A 202 12.04 -26.67 25.79
C MET A 202 11.31 -27.99 25.53
N ALA A 203 10.64 -28.12 24.37
CA ALA A 203 10.01 -29.38 23.98
C ALA A 203 11.04 -30.52 23.88
N LYS A 204 12.21 -30.26 23.28
CA LYS A 204 13.28 -31.25 23.17
C LYS A 204 13.93 -31.61 24.51
N GLN A 205 14.09 -30.63 25.40
CA GLN A 205 14.57 -30.90 26.76
C GLN A 205 13.59 -31.81 27.51
N TYR A 206 12.29 -31.49 27.50
CA TYR A 206 11.26 -32.31 28.14
C TYR A 206 11.22 -33.74 27.60
N GLU A 207 11.25 -33.92 26.27
CA GLU A 207 11.28 -35.24 25.62
C GLU A 207 12.49 -36.08 26.09
N GLN A 208 13.67 -35.45 26.24
CA GLN A 208 14.88 -36.12 26.73
C GLN A 208 14.78 -36.48 28.22
N GLU A 209 14.28 -35.58 29.06
CA GLU A 209 14.12 -35.82 30.50
C GLU A 209 13.09 -36.93 30.78
N TYR A 210 11.98 -36.97 30.03
CA TYR A 210 10.97 -38.02 30.13
C TYR A 210 11.55 -39.38 29.73
N ALA A 211 12.29 -39.46 28.61
CA ALA A 211 12.93 -40.69 28.16
C ALA A 211 13.98 -41.23 29.17
N GLN A 212 14.57 -40.35 29.97
CA GLN A 212 15.50 -40.69 31.05
C GLN A 212 14.80 -41.02 32.38
N GLY A 213 13.48 -40.88 32.47
CA GLY A 213 12.71 -41.08 33.69
C GLY A 213 12.91 -39.98 34.75
N LYS A 214 13.46 -38.81 34.38
CA LYS A 214 13.64 -37.67 35.30
C LYS A 214 12.32 -36.94 35.60
N THR A 215 11.35 -37.06 34.71
CA THR A 215 9.98 -36.56 34.89
C THR A 215 8.99 -37.63 34.43
N THR A 216 7.81 -37.63 35.05
CA THR A 216 6.66 -38.47 34.68
C THR A 216 5.44 -37.64 34.27
N GLU A 217 5.59 -36.32 34.20
CA GLU A 217 4.53 -35.42 33.75
C GLU A 217 4.23 -35.66 32.27
N GLY A 218 2.95 -35.73 31.91
CA GLY A 218 2.51 -35.89 30.52
C GLY A 218 2.85 -37.26 29.90
N VAL A 219 3.02 -37.28 28.58
CA VAL A 219 3.19 -38.51 27.76
C VAL A 219 4.56 -38.59 27.06
N GLY A 220 5.48 -37.69 27.38
CA GLY A 220 6.82 -37.67 26.79
C GLY A 220 6.91 -37.10 25.38
N ILE A 221 5.91 -36.32 24.94
CA ILE A 221 5.90 -35.62 23.64
C ILE A 221 5.69 -34.13 23.87
N GLY A 222 6.63 -33.30 23.40
CA GLY A 222 6.54 -31.86 23.46
C GLY A 222 6.18 -31.27 22.10
N VAL A 223 5.16 -30.42 22.02
CA VAL A 223 4.81 -29.71 20.78
C VAL A 223 5.23 -28.25 20.90
N PRO A 224 6.21 -27.78 20.11
CA PRO A 224 6.55 -26.37 20.08
C PRO A 224 5.45 -25.57 19.41
N HIS A 225 5.22 -24.34 19.88
CA HIS A 225 4.24 -23.48 19.23
C HIS A 225 4.80 -22.90 17.92
N SER A 226 3.91 -22.84 16.93
CA SER A 226 4.12 -22.16 15.65
C SER A 226 2.94 -21.25 15.35
N GLN A 227 3.17 -20.16 14.64
CA GLN A 227 2.13 -19.21 14.26
C GLN A 227 2.29 -18.73 12.82
N ARG A 228 1.20 -18.23 12.25
CA ARG A 228 1.23 -17.53 10.96
C ARG A 228 1.81 -16.13 11.16
N SER A 229 2.88 -15.85 10.43
CA SER A 229 3.59 -14.58 10.45
C SER A 229 3.51 -13.91 9.07
N LYS A 230 3.65 -12.58 9.06
CA LYS A 230 3.63 -11.77 7.83
C LYS A 230 4.90 -10.93 7.75
N LEU A 231 5.63 -11.06 6.65
CA LEU A 231 6.74 -10.19 6.31
C LEU A 231 6.28 -9.22 5.23
N THR A 232 6.50 -7.91 5.42
CA THR A 232 6.34 -6.92 4.36
C THR A 232 7.72 -6.48 3.90
N CYS A 233 8.05 -6.74 2.63
CA CYS A 233 9.31 -6.34 2.03
C CYS A 233 9.05 -5.26 0.98
N THR A 234 9.77 -4.14 1.05
CA THR A 234 9.74 -3.10 0.03
C THR A 234 11.12 -2.94 -0.59
N VAL A 235 11.20 -3.00 -1.91
CA VAL A 235 12.43 -2.81 -2.68
C VAL A 235 12.25 -1.62 -3.62
N LYS A 236 13.31 -0.81 -3.76
CA LYS A 236 13.41 0.21 -4.81
C LYS A 236 14.00 -0.45 -6.05
N ILE A 237 13.37 -0.25 -7.20
CA ILE A 237 13.86 -0.76 -8.48
C ILE A 237 14.65 0.36 -9.15
N GLU A 238 15.88 0.06 -9.56
CA GLU A 238 16.69 0.98 -10.35
C GLU A 238 16.14 1.11 -11.77
N ASP A 239 16.31 2.29 -12.37
CA ASP A 239 15.81 2.52 -13.71
C ASP A 239 16.49 1.60 -14.74
N GLY A 240 15.70 1.09 -15.68
CA GLY A 240 16.16 0.17 -16.73
C GLY A 240 16.53 -1.24 -16.24
N LYS A 241 16.29 -1.59 -14.98
CA LYS A 241 16.47 -2.97 -14.49
C LYS A 241 15.19 -3.78 -14.62
N ASP A 242 15.33 -4.98 -15.18
CA ASP A 242 14.27 -5.98 -15.18
C ASP A 242 14.20 -6.65 -13.81
N PHE A 243 13.19 -6.32 -13.03
CA PHE A 243 12.91 -6.96 -11.74
C PHE A 243 11.40 -7.14 -11.56
N TYR A 244 10.97 -8.39 -11.37
CA TYR A 244 9.56 -8.77 -11.32
C TYR A 244 9.13 -9.12 -9.89
N ILE A 245 7.81 -9.17 -9.67
CA ILE A 245 7.23 -9.59 -8.40
C ILE A 245 7.71 -11.01 -8.04
N GLU A 246 7.82 -11.90 -9.04
CA GLU A 246 8.35 -13.25 -8.86
C GLU A 246 9.78 -13.28 -8.34
N ASP A 247 10.63 -12.35 -8.74
CA ASP A 247 12.01 -12.29 -8.26
C ASP A 247 12.05 -12.02 -6.77
N LEU A 248 11.22 -11.08 -6.29
CA LEU A 248 11.07 -10.80 -4.87
C LEU A 248 10.49 -12.00 -4.11
N ILE A 249 9.48 -12.67 -4.68
CA ILE A 249 8.92 -13.89 -4.08
C ILE A 249 10.01 -14.96 -3.93
N LEU A 250 10.83 -15.19 -4.96
CA LEU A 250 11.92 -16.16 -4.91
C LEU A 250 12.98 -15.80 -3.86
N LEU A 251 13.37 -14.53 -3.77
CA LEU A 251 14.28 -14.04 -2.73
C LEU A 251 13.74 -14.30 -1.32
N LEU A 252 12.47 -14.00 -1.08
CA LEU A 252 11.83 -14.25 0.21
C LEU A 252 11.70 -15.73 0.53
N LYS A 253 11.40 -16.57 -0.46
CA LYS A 253 11.35 -18.04 -0.29
C LYS A 253 12.71 -18.63 0.09
N MET A 254 13.80 -18.11 -0.48
CA MET A 254 15.15 -18.55 -0.12
C MET A 254 15.51 -18.16 1.31
N ALA A 255 15.10 -16.97 1.75
CA ALA A 255 15.36 -16.49 3.11
C ALA A 255 14.44 -17.15 4.16
N ILE A 256 13.18 -17.40 3.80
CA ILE A 256 12.13 -17.92 4.69
C ILE A 256 11.40 -19.06 3.95
N PRO A 257 11.89 -20.30 4.07
CA PRO A 257 11.39 -21.43 3.29
C PRO A 257 10.03 -21.95 3.77
N THR A 258 9.57 -21.51 4.94
CA THR A 258 8.32 -21.94 5.58
C THR A 258 7.08 -21.21 5.08
N GLU A 259 7.01 -20.91 3.78
CA GLU A 259 5.84 -20.30 3.15
C GLU A 259 4.56 -21.09 3.42
N THR A 260 3.44 -20.40 3.65
CA THR A 260 2.14 -21.06 3.70
C THR A 260 1.84 -21.81 2.40
N GLN A 261 1.32 -23.03 2.51
CA GLN A 261 0.96 -23.87 1.36
C GLN A 261 -0.53 -23.69 1.03
N SER A 262 -0.83 -23.43 -0.24
CA SER A 262 -2.22 -23.25 -0.73
C SER A 262 -3.00 -24.57 -0.85
N LEU A 263 -2.31 -25.68 -1.16
CA LEU A 263 -2.89 -27.02 -1.30
C LEU A 263 -1.90 -28.06 -0.77
N VAL A 264 -2.36 -28.96 0.10
CA VAL A 264 -1.52 -29.98 0.74
C VAL A 264 -2.21 -31.34 0.80
N LYS A 265 -1.42 -32.41 0.72
CA LYS A 265 -1.77 -33.77 1.16
C LYS A 265 -0.99 -34.10 2.44
N ARG A 266 -1.30 -35.24 3.09
CA ARG A 266 -0.61 -35.73 4.29
C ARG A 266 0.93 -35.73 4.17
N VAL A 267 1.46 -36.09 3.00
CA VAL A 267 2.91 -36.08 2.75
C VAL A 267 3.51 -34.67 2.72
N ASP A 268 2.73 -33.68 2.26
CA ASP A 268 3.11 -32.27 2.23
C ASP A 268 3.01 -31.65 3.62
N GLU A 269 1.99 -32.02 4.41
CA GLU A 269 1.85 -31.61 5.81
C GLU A 269 3.05 -32.09 6.65
N GLN A 270 3.46 -33.35 6.47
CA GLN A 270 4.66 -33.87 7.12
C GLN A 270 5.91 -33.12 6.65
N ALA A 271 6.04 -32.83 5.34
CA ALA A 271 7.15 -32.06 4.82
C ALA A 271 7.20 -30.65 5.41
N PHE A 272 6.04 -30.00 5.55
CA PHE A 272 5.92 -28.69 6.15
C PHE A 272 6.29 -28.71 7.64
N ALA A 273 5.86 -29.74 8.39
CA ALA A 273 6.25 -29.91 9.79
C ALA A 273 7.77 -30.09 9.96
N ILE A 274 8.39 -30.91 9.10
CA ILE A 274 9.86 -31.09 9.07
C ILE A 274 10.54 -29.76 8.73
N LEU A 275 10.03 -29.02 7.74
CA LEU A 275 10.60 -27.74 7.31
C LEU A 275 10.55 -26.70 8.43
N ASN A 276 9.45 -26.61 9.17
CA ASN A 276 9.33 -25.74 10.35
C ASN A 276 10.33 -26.12 11.45
N GLY A 277 10.51 -27.42 11.71
CA GLY A 277 11.51 -27.89 12.68
C GLY A 277 12.96 -27.66 12.22
N THR A 278 13.19 -27.59 10.91
CA THR A 278 14.51 -27.32 10.30
C THR A 278 14.86 -25.84 10.34
N HIS A 279 13.84 -24.98 10.29
CA HIS A 279 13.97 -23.52 10.25
C HIS A 279 13.09 -22.84 11.31
N PRO A 280 13.39 -23.02 12.62
CA PRO A 280 12.69 -22.33 13.69
C PRO A 280 12.93 -20.80 13.63
#